data_AF-A0AA92UAH0-F1
#
_entry.id   AF-A0AA92UAH0-F1
#
_cell.length_a   1.000
_cell.length_b   1.000
_cell.length_c   1.000
_cell.angle_alpha   90.00
_cell.angle_beta   90.00
_cell.angle_gamma   90.00
#
_symmetry.space_group_name_H-M   'P 1'
#
loop_
_entity.id
_entity.type
_entity.pdbx_description
1 polymer ?
#
loop_
_entity_poly.entity_id
_entity_poly.type
_entity_poly.pdbx_seq_one_letter_code
_entity_poly.pdbx_strand_id
1 'polypeptide(L)'
;MQFAPKQAVLTLNEAQKKKVENMGRFITTMYINDLTFVNFSDAQAQNVPNINILFPYGAYLQNEQMMQLAAYVAKKYLYMQKPSELYRK
;
A
#
# COMPACT_ATOMS: atom_id res chain seq x y z
N MET A 1 10.79 28.25 -16.70
CA MET A 1 9.50 27.54 -16.56
C MET A 1 9.49 26.87 -15.19
N GLN A 2 8.57 27.26 -14.30
CA GLN A 2 8.42 26.63 -13.00
C GLN A 2 7.51 25.41 -13.20
N PHE A 3 8.08 24.20 -13.18
CA PHE A 3 7.32 22.96 -13.17
C PHE A 3 6.68 22.80 -11.80
N ALA A 4 5.56 23.48 -11.55
CA ALA A 4 4.69 23.11 -10.45
C ALA A 4 3.91 21.87 -10.91
N PRO A 5 4.17 20.67 -10.35
CA PRO A 5 3.42 19.49 -10.74
C PRO A 5 1.95 19.73 -10.42
N LYS A 6 1.08 19.60 -11.43
CA LYS A 6 -0.36 19.65 -11.25
C LYS A 6 -0.70 18.57 -10.22
N GLN A 7 -1.22 18.97 -9.06
CA GLN A 7 -1.49 18.05 -7.96
C GLN A 7 -2.45 16.97 -8.49
N ALA A 8 -1.96 15.73 -8.58
CA ALA A 8 -2.78 14.63 -9.06
C ALA A 8 -3.84 14.34 -8.01
N VAL A 9 -5.03 14.91 -8.20
CA VAL A 9 -6.18 14.63 -7.35
C VAL A 9 -6.70 13.25 -7.75
N LEU A 10 -6.56 12.28 -6.86
CA LEU A 10 -7.13 10.95 -7.04
C LEU A 10 -8.66 11.07 -7.08
N THR A 11 -9.27 10.86 -8.24
CA THR A 11 -10.71 10.85 -8.43
C THR A 11 -11.15 9.46 -8.86
N LEU A 12 -11.99 8.83 -8.04
CA LEU A 12 -12.60 7.53 -8.33
C LEU A 12 -14.12 7.71 -8.40
N ASN A 13 -14.76 7.06 -9.36
CA ASN A 13 -16.21 6.87 -9.30
C ASN A 13 -16.57 5.86 -8.19
N GLU A 14 -17.85 5.75 -7.83
CA GLU A 14 -18.29 4.89 -6.73
C GLU A 14 -17.89 3.42 -6.90
N ALA A 15 -18.01 2.88 -8.12
CA ALA A 15 -17.63 1.50 -8.41
C ALA A 15 -16.12 1.27 -8.24
N GLN A 16 -15.30 2.21 -8.71
CA GLN A 16 -13.84 2.19 -8.55
C GLN A 16 -13.45 2.33 -7.08
N LYS A 17 -14.07 3.26 -6.35
CA LYS A 17 -13.85 3.45 -4.91
C LYS A 17 -14.15 2.17 -4.16
N LYS A 18 -15.28 1.52 -4.44
CA LYS A 18 -15.64 0.26 -3.79
C LYS A 18 -14.66 -0.87 -4.12
N LYS A 19 -14.20 -0.94 -5.37
CA LYS A 19 -13.19 -1.91 -5.79
C LYS A 19 -11.89 -1.71 -5.02
N VAL A 20 -11.39 -0.48 -4.93
CA VAL A 20 -10.16 -0.16 -4.18
C VAL A 20 -10.31 -0.46 -2.70
N GLU A 21 -11.44 -0.12 -2.09
CA GLU A 21 -11.75 -0.45 -0.70
C GLU A 21 -11.68 -1.97 -0.46
N ASN A 22 -12.29 -2.77 -1.34
CA ASN A 22 -12.26 -4.23 -1.24
C ASN A 22 -10.85 -4.80 -1.43
N MET A 23 -10.06 -4.26 -2.36
CA MET A 23 -8.65 -4.65 -2.55
C MET A 23 -7.82 -4.32 -1.31
N GLY A 24 -8.01 -3.14 -0.74
CA GLY A 24 -7.35 -2.72 0.49
C GLY A 24 -7.70 -3.62 1.68
N ARG A 25 -9.00 -3.90 1.87
CA ARG A 25 -9.50 -4.84 2.89
C ARG A 25 -8.91 -6.23 2.71
N PHE A 26 -8.85 -6.76 1.49
CA PHE A 26 -8.25 -8.07 1.23
C PHE A 26 -6.80 -8.13 1.72
N ILE A 27 -5.96 -7.20 1.26
CA ILE A 27 -4.52 -7.19 1.59
C ILE A 27 -4.31 -7.08 3.11
N THR A 28 -5.08 -6.21 3.79
CA THR A 28 -4.92 -6.02 5.24
C THR A 28 -5.49 -7.17 6.06
N THR A 29 -6.52 -7.85 5.58
CA THR A 29 -7.11 -9.02 6.27
C THR A 29 -6.26 -10.27 6.10
N MET A 30 -5.65 -10.45 4.94
CA MET A 30 -4.80 -11.61 4.64
C MET A 30 -3.42 -11.53 5.29
N TYR A 31 -3.02 -10.36 5.79
CA TYR A 31 -1.78 -10.18 6.53
C TYR A 31 -1.80 -10.99 7.84
N ILE A 32 -0.77 -11.82 8.04
CA ILE A 32 -0.59 -12.63 9.25
C ILE A 32 0.43 -11.95 10.16
N ASN A 33 1.70 -11.99 9.75
CA ASN A 33 2.83 -11.38 10.45
C ASN A 33 4.04 -11.29 9.52
N ASP A 34 5.01 -10.43 9.85
CA ASP A 34 6.31 -10.32 9.17
C ASP A 34 6.28 -10.31 7.63
N LEU A 35 5.27 -9.62 7.08
CA LEU A 35 5.01 -9.55 5.63
C LEU A 35 4.68 -10.91 4.98
N THR A 36 4.15 -11.83 5.77
CA THR A 36 3.53 -13.09 5.37
C THR A 36 2.02 -12.91 5.27
N PHE A 37 1.44 -13.46 4.20
CA PHE A 37 0.04 -13.32 3.86
C PHE A 37 -0.57 -14.68 3.54
N VAL A 38 -1.85 -14.86 3.87
CA VAL A 38 -2.66 -15.94 3.29
C VAL A 38 -2.97 -15.55 1.84
N ASN A 39 -2.39 -16.26 0.88
CA ASN A 39 -2.49 -15.95 -0.54
C ASN A 39 -3.00 -17.16 -1.35
N PHE A 40 -3.30 -16.91 -2.62
CA PHE A 40 -3.53 -17.97 -3.61
C PHE A 40 -2.26 -18.79 -3.86
N SER A 41 -2.43 -20.05 -4.28
CA SER A 41 -1.33 -21.02 -4.41
C SER A 41 -0.23 -20.64 -5.40
N ASP A 42 -0.53 -19.75 -6.33
CA ASP A 42 0.39 -19.23 -7.36
C ASP A 42 1.15 -17.97 -6.91
N ALA A 43 0.83 -17.41 -5.75
CA ALA A 43 1.48 -16.23 -5.20
C ALA A 43 2.42 -16.58 -4.04
N GLN A 44 3.50 -15.80 -3.91
CA GLN A 44 4.41 -15.94 -2.78
C GLN A 44 3.69 -15.60 -1.46
N ALA A 45 3.91 -16.43 -0.43
CA ALA A 45 3.37 -16.15 0.91
C ALA A 45 4.00 -14.90 1.53
N GLN A 46 5.30 -14.67 1.28
CA GLN A 46 6.00 -13.47 1.73
C GLN A 46 6.05 -12.43 0.61
N ASN A 47 5.52 -11.23 0.85
CA ASN A 47 5.50 -10.16 -0.14
C ASN A 47 5.63 -8.79 0.52
N VAL A 48 6.23 -7.82 -0.15
CA VAL A 48 6.34 -6.44 0.35
C VAL A 48 5.29 -5.58 -0.38
N PRO A 49 4.19 -5.18 0.27
CA PRO A 49 3.22 -4.28 -0.34
C PRO A 49 3.89 -2.98 -0.78
N ASN A 50 3.56 -2.50 -1.98
CA ASN A 50 4.06 -1.22 -2.45
C ASN A 50 3.44 -0.08 -1.62
N ILE A 51 4.23 0.53 -0.74
CA ILE A 51 3.75 1.59 0.17
C ILE A 51 3.36 2.88 -0.56
N ASN A 52 3.91 3.11 -1.76
CA ASN A 52 3.54 4.25 -2.62
C ASN A 52 2.16 4.07 -3.25
N ILE A 53 1.57 2.88 -3.13
CA ILE A 53 0.17 2.61 -3.49
C ILE A 53 -0.66 2.50 -2.21
N LEU A 54 -0.22 1.67 -1.27
CA LEU A 54 -1.02 1.32 -0.09
C LEU A 54 -1.34 2.53 0.80
N PHE A 55 -0.36 3.40 1.07
CA PHE A 55 -0.57 4.55 1.94
C PHE A 55 -1.48 5.62 1.32
N PRO A 56 -1.27 6.10 0.07
CA PRO A 56 -2.15 7.11 -0.53
C PRO A 56 -3.60 6.65 -0.65
N TYR A 57 -3.85 5.40 -1.02
CA TYR A 57 -5.21 4.86 -1.07
C TYR A 57 -5.81 4.65 0.33
N GLY A 58 -5.00 4.27 1.32
CA GLY A 58 -5.42 4.23 2.71
C GLY A 58 -5.86 5.60 3.23
N ALA A 59 -5.08 6.65 2.96
CA ALA A 59 -5.41 8.02 3.32
C ALA A 59 -6.67 8.53 2.59
N TYR A 60 -6.78 8.27 1.27
CA TYR A 60 -7.93 8.64 0.46
C TYR A 60 -9.24 8.00 0.96
N LEU A 61 -9.18 6.73 1.37
CA LEU A 61 -10.33 5.98 1.88
C LEU A 61 -10.55 6.12 3.39
N GLN A 62 -9.68 6.85 4.11
CA GLN A 62 -9.64 6.88 5.57
C GLN A 62 -9.55 5.47 6.21
N ASN A 63 -8.80 4.56 5.56
CA ASN A 63 -8.61 3.20 6.00
C ASN A 63 -7.34 3.08 6.86
N GLU A 64 -7.52 3.03 8.18
CA GLU A 64 -6.42 2.97 9.15
C GLU A 64 -5.57 1.70 8.98
N GLN A 65 -6.17 0.55 8.71
CA GLN A 65 -5.44 -0.70 8.57
C GLN A 65 -4.46 -0.66 7.39
N MET A 66 -4.87 -0.06 6.26
CA MET A 66 -3.99 0.15 5.10
C MET A 66 -2.83 1.09 5.45
N MET A 67 -3.13 2.19 6.14
CA MET A 67 -2.10 3.16 6.55
C MET A 67 -1.12 2.54 7.55
N GLN A 68 -1.60 1.76 8.51
CA GLN A 68 -0.78 1.06 9.51
C GLN A 68 0.12 -0.01 8.86
N LEU A 69 -0.41 -0.82 7.93
CA LEU A 69 0.39 -1.80 7.21
C LEU A 69 1.47 -1.13 6.37
N ALA A 70 1.16 -0.02 5.69
CA ALA A 70 2.15 0.75 4.95
C ALA A 70 3.23 1.35 5.87
N ALA A 71 2.84 1.90 7.02
CA ALA A 71 3.77 2.42 8.02
C ALA A 71 4.67 1.32 8.60
N TYR A 72 4.13 0.12 8.83
CA TYR A 72 4.89 -1.04 9.26
C TYR A 72 5.96 -1.42 8.22
N VAL A 73 5.58 -1.54 6.94
CA VAL A 73 6.53 -1.82 5.85
C VAL A 73 7.61 -0.74 5.78
N ALA A 74 7.21 0.54 5.82
CA ALA A 74 8.15 1.67 5.77
C ALA A 74 9.16 1.64 6.92
N LYS A 75 8.72 1.28 8.14
CA LYS A 75 9.58 1.11 9.30
C LYS A 75 10.54 -0.06 9.13
N LYS A 76 10.04 -1.23 8.70
CA LYS A 76 10.85 -2.47 8.53
C LYS A 76 12.00 -2.26 7.54
N TYR A 77 11.80 -1.46 6.49
CA TYR A 77 12.79 -1.17 5.46
C TYR A 77 13.48 0.19 5.59
N LEU A 78 13.32 0.89 6.72
CA LEU A 78 13.93 2.21 6.95
C LEU A 78 13.67 3.19 5.79
N TYR A 79 12.46 3.20 5.25
CA TYR A 79 12.12 3.88 3.99
C TYR A 79 12.54 5.36 3.95
N MET A 80 12.38 6.07 5.07
CA MET A 80 12.73 7.49 5.16
C MET A 80 14.25 7.75 5.06
N GLN A 81 15.08 6.74 5.30
CA GLN A 81 16.54 6.83 5.26
C GLN A 81 17.09 6.20 3.98
N LYS A 82 16.50 5.07 3.56
CA LYS A 82 16.96 4.26 2.43
C LYS A 82 15.77 3.76 1.61
N PRO A 83 15.09 4.64 0.86
CA PRO A 83 13.85 4.27 0.16
C PRO A 83 14.04 3.19 -0.89
N SER A 84 15.26 3.04 -1.44
CA SER A 84 15.60 2.00 -2.41
C SER A 84 15.63 0.58 -1.83
N GLU A 85 15.76 0.40 -0.52
CA GLU A 85 15.80 -0.93 0.12
C GLU A 85 14.49 -1.71 -0.07
N LEU A 86 13.38 -1.01 -0.32
CA LEU A 86 12.10 -1.65 -0.66
C LEU A 86 12.15 -2.49 -1.94
N TYR A 87 13.08 -2.18 -2.85
CA TYR A 87 13.15 -2.79 -4.19
C TYR A 87 14.34 -3.73 -4.37
N ARG A 88 15.09 -4.01 -3.30
CA ARG A 88 16.41 -4.66 -3.37
C ARG A 88 16.36 -6.20 -3.32
N LYS A 89 15.18 -6.82 -3.53
CA LYS A 89 14.99 -8.27 -3.51
C LYS A 89 15.15 -8.90 -4.88
#